data_AF-A0A095X6I8-F1
#
_entry.id   AF-A0A095X6I8-F1
#
_cell.length_a   1.000
_cell.length_b   1.000
_cell.length_c   1.000
_cell.angle_alpha   90.00
_cell.angle_beta   90.00
_cell.angle_gamma   90.00
#
_symmetry.space_group_name_H-M   'P 1'
#
loop_
_entity.id
_entity.type
_entity.pdbx_description
1 polymer ?
#
loop_
_entity_poly.entity_id
_entity_poly.type
_entity_poly.pdbx_seq_one_letter_code
_entity_poly.pdbx_strand_id
1 'polypeptide(L)' 'MQRKTEAPSGNGFLAKLWSAYRKYRNVARLRSLAGELDEHMLQDVGAPNWLINEVSVNRELTRLRDANYLRW' A
#
# COMPACT_ATOMS: atom_id res chain seq x y z
N MET A 1 35.26 37.73 6.37
CA MET A 1 34.82 37.26 5.04
C MET A 1 34.09 35.93 5.20
N GLN A 2 32.75 35.93 5.28
CA GLN A 2 31.97 34.69 5.36
C GLN A 2 31.52 34.27 3.96
N ARG A 3 31.95 33.10 3.49
CA ARG A 3 31.37 32.47 2.30
C ARG A 3 30.13 31.68 2.75
N LYS A 4 28.93 32.20 2.49
CA LYS A 4 27.71 31.41 2.50
C LYS A 4 27.82 30.39 1.37
N THR A 5 28.00 29.13 1.70
CA THR A 5 27.79 28.03 0.74
C THR A 5 26.28 27.83 0.61
N GLU A 6 25.72 28.34 -0.48
CA GLU A 6 24.34 28.05 -0.86
C GLU A 6 24.26 26.57 -1.25
N ALA A 7 23.58 25.76 -0.43
CA ALA A 7 23.24 24.39 -0.79
C ALA A 7 22.27 24.43 -1.99
N PRO A 8 22.40 23.52 -2.98
CA PRO A 8 21.54 23.53 -4.16
C PRO A 8 20.08 23.28 -3.78
N SER A 9 19.30 24.35 -3.74
CA SER A 9 17.87 24.43 -3.39
C SER A 9 16.93 23.79 -4.44
N GLY A 10 17.45 22.95 -5.35
CA GLY A 10 16.70 22.42 -6.51
C GLY A 10 16.19 20.97 -6.38
N ASN A 11 16.75 20.16 -5.47
CA ASN A 11 16.49 18.72 -5.45
C ASN A 11 15.35 18.25 -4.54
N GLY A 12 14.76 19.16 -3.76
CA GLY A 12 13.79 18.78 -2.72
C GLY A 12 12.44 18.30 -3.26
N PHE A 13 11.93 18.91 -4.33
CA PHE A 13 10.60 18.58 -4.86
C PHE A 13 10.60 17.23 -5.60
N LEU A 14 11.55 17.02 -6.52
CA LEU A 14 11.68 15.75 -7.24
C LEU A 14 12.03 14.59 -6.30
N ALA A 15 12.86 14.80 -5.29
CA ALA A 15 13.14 13.79 -4.27
C ALA A 15 11.90 13.45 -3.43
N LYS A 16 11.09 14.45 -3.07
CA LYS A 16 9.79 14.23 -2.40
C LYS A 16 8.84 13.44 -3.30
N LEU A 17 8.72 13.83 -4.57
CA LEU A 17 7.88 13.15 -5.55
C LEU A 17 8.33 11.70 -5.75
N TRP A 18 9.63 11.46 -5.86
CA TRP A 18 10.21 10.13 -5.98
C TRP A 18 9.97 9.28 -4.74
N SER A 19 10.13 9.85 -3.54
CA SER A 19 9.83 9.13 -2.30
C SER A 19 8.35 8.77 -2.17
N ALA A 20 7.45 9.66 -2.59
CA ALA A 20 6.01 9.42 -2.62
C ALA A 20 5.65 8.34 -3.65
N TYR A 21 6.22 8.41 -4.85
CA TYR A 21 6.07 7.39 -5.90
C TYR A 21 6.56 6.02 -5.43
N ARG A 22 7.70 5.97 -4.74
CA ARG A 22 8.25 4.71 -4.21
C ARG A 22 7.36 4.11 -3.13
N LYS A 23 6.81 4.95 -2.23
CA LYS A 23 5.81 4.53 -1.24
C LYS A 23 4.57 3.98 -1.92
N TYR A 24 4.03 4.69 -2.91
CA TYR A 24 2.86 4.24 -3.67
C TYR A 24 3.11 2.90 -4.38
N ARG A 25 4.28 2.73 -4.99
CA ARG A 25 4.65 1.47 -5.65
C ARG A 25 4.81 0.32 -4.66
N ASN A 26 5.38 0.56 -3.48
CA ASN A 26 5.48 -0.44 -2.44
C ASN A 26 4.09 -0.84 -1.91
N VAL A 27 3.19 0.12 -1.73
CA VAL A 27 1.78 -0.13 -1.38
C VAL A 27 1.09 -0.97 -2.45
N ALA A 28 1.28 -0.65 -3.74
CA ALA A 28 0.72 -1.43 -4.84
C ALA A 28 1.27 -2.86 -4.90
N ARG A 29 2.57 -3.05 -4.64
CA ARG A 29 3.18 -4.40 -4.53
C ARG A 29 2.63 -5.17 -3.34
N LEU A 30 2.49 -4.53 -2.19
CA LEU A 30 1.92 -5.15 -1.00
C LEU A 30 0.47 -5.57 -1.24
N ARG A 31 -0.32 -4.77 -1.96
CA ARG A 31 -1.68 -5.16 -2.38
C ARG A 31 -1.70 -6.35 -3.33
N SER A 32 -0.79 -6.38 -4.31
CA SER A 32 -0.66 -7.52 -5.22
C SER A 32 -0.32 -8.80 -4.45
N LEU A 33 0.64 -8.73 -3.52
CA LEU A 33 1.03 -9.87 -2.68
C LEU A 33 -0.09 -10.26 -1.71
N ALA A 34 -0.81 -9.29 -1.16
CA ALA A 34 -1.94 -9.51 -0.26
C ALA A 34 -3.17 -10.10 -0.98
N GLY A 35 -3.28 -9.94 -2.31
CA GLY A 35 -4.28 -10.65 -3.10
C GLY A 35 -3.96 -12.15 -3.27
N GLU A 36 -2.68 -12.52 -3.15
CA GLU A 36 -2.22 -13.91 -3.24
C GLU A 36 -2.11 -14.57 -1.85
N LEU A 37 -1.89 -13.79 -0.79
CA LEU A 37 -1.76 -14.24 0.60
C LEU A 37 -3.10 -14.17 1.34
N ASP A 38 -3.51 -15.27 1.98
CA ASP A 38 -4.72 -15.30 2.82
C ASP A 38 -4.59 -14.35 4.03
N GLU A 39 -5.73 -13.86 4.52
CA GLU A 39 -5.84 -12.88 5.60
C GLU A 39 -5.04 -13.25 6.86
N HIS A 40 -5.04 -14.54 7.22
CA HIS A 40 -4.31 -15.04 8.38
C HIS A 40 -2.79 -14.99 8.19
N MET A 41 -2.30 -15.22 6.97
CA MET A 41 -0.87 -15.14 6.67
C MET A 41 -0.37 -13.69 6.71
N LEU A 42 -1.22 -12.71 6.38
CA LEU A 42 -0.87 -11.29 6.52
C LEU A 42 -0.75 -10.87 7.99
N GLN A 43 -1.55 -11.45 8.88
CA GLN A 43 -1.42 -11.22 10.32
C GLN A 43 -0.11 -11.80 10.87
N ASP A 44 0.27 -13.00 10.44
CA ASP A 44 1.51 -13.66 10.89
C ASP A 44 2.78 -12.95 10.41
N VAL A 45 2.74 -12.34 9.23
CA VAL A 45 3.86 -11.57 8.65
C VAL A 45 3.98 -10.17 9.28
N GLY A 46 3.03 -9.76 10.11
CA GLY A 46 3.00 -8.43 10.71
C GLY A 46 2.68 -7.33 9.70
N ALA A 47 1.78 -7.62 8.75
CA ALA A 47 1.33 -6.65 7.76
C ALA A 47 0.67 -5.43 8.44
N PRO A 48 0.74 -4.24 7.82
CA PRO A 48 0.14 -3.05 8.39
C PRO A 48 -1.40 -3.16 8.44
N ASN A 49 -2.02 -2.65 9.50
CA ASN A 49 -3.46 -2.76 9.76
C ASN A 49 -4.36 -2.30 8.60
N TRP A 50 -3.95 -1.26 7.84
CA TRP A 50 -4.72 -0.79 6.69
C TRP A 50 -4.83 -1.85 5.58
N LEU A 51 -3.78 -2.67 5.41
CA LEU A 51 -3.73 -3.72 4.39
C LEU A 51 -4.57 -4.92 4.81
N ILE A 52 -4.53 -5.30 6.10
CA ILE A 52 -5.37 -6.37 6.66
C ILE A 52 -6.86 -6.02 6.51
N ASN A 53 -7.22 -4.78 6.85
CA ASN A 53 -8.60 -4.30 6.70
C ASN A 53 -9.08 -4.33 5.23
N GLU A 54 -8.22 -3.93 4.29
CA GLU A 54 -8.55 -3.95 2.86
C GLU A 54 -8.80 -5.37 2.34
N VAL A 55 -8.00 -6.35 2.77
CA VAL A 55 -8.15 -7.76 2.38
C VAL A 55 -9.40 -8.37 3.00
N SER A 56 -9.65 -8.14 4.29
CA SER A 56 -10.85 -8.59 5.00
C SER A 56 -12.12 -8.10 4.29
N VAL A 57 -12.19 -6.80 3.96
CA VAL A 57 -13.34 -6.21 3.27
C VAL A 57 -13.55 -6.83 1.88
N ASN A 58 -12.47 -7.02 1.10
CA ASN A 58 -12.59 -7.66 -0.22
C ASN A 58 -13.09 -9.11 -0.12
N ARG A 59 -12.68 -9.84 0.92
CA ARG A 59 -13.17 -11.20 1.19
C ARG A 59 -14.65 -11.22 1.55
N GLU A 60 -15.10 -10.30 2.40
CA GLU A 60 -16.52 -10.16 2.74
C GLU A 60 -17.36 -9.80 1.52
N LEU A 61 -16.90 -8.87 0.67
CA LEU A 61 -17.57 -8.53 -0.57
C LEU A 61 -17.66 -9.72 -1.53
N THR A 62 -16.60 -10.52 -1.63
CA THR A 62 -16.60 -11.75 -2.44
C THR A 62 -17.61 -12.76 -1.90
N ARG A 63 -17.66 -12.97 -0.58
CA ARG A 63 -18.66 -13.85 0.06
C ARG A 63 -20.09 -13.37 -0.21
N LEU A 64 -20.36 -12.07 -0.08
CA LEU A 64 -21.68 -11.49 -0.36
C LEU A 64 -22.07 -11.67 -1.83
N ARG A 65 -21.12 -11.46 -2.74
CA ARG A 65 -21.31 -11.67 -4.17
C ARG A 65 -21.65 -13.13 -4.47
N ASP A 66 -20.89 -14.08 -3.92
CA ASP A 66 -21.09 -15.51 -4.15
C ASP A 66 -22.42 -16.00 -3.56
N ALA A 67 -22.81 -15.50 -2.38
CA ALA A 67 -24.12 -15.77 -1.79
C ALA A 67 -25.27 -15.24 -2.67
N ASN A 68 -25.08 -14.08 -3.31
CA ASN A 68 -26.06 -13.54 -4.24
C ASN A 68 -26.12 -14.37 -5.54
N TYR A 69 -24.99 -14.87 -6.04
CA TYR A 69 -24.96 -15.79 -7.19
C TYR A 69 -25.74 -17.08 -6.94
N LEU A 70 -25.66 -17.65 -5.73
CA LEU A 70 -26.40 -18.87 -5.37
C LEU A 70 -27.91 -18.65 -5.19
N ARG A 71 -28.37 -17.39 -5.12
CA ARG A 71 -29.77 -17.02 -4.90
C ARG A 71 -30.57 -16.89 -6.20
N TRP A 72 -29.91 -16.84 -7.35
CA TRP A 72 -30.53 -16.78 -8.69
C TRP A 72 -30.38 -18.12 -9.41
#